data_AF-A0A7J5ZEM3-F1
#
_entry.id   AF-A0A7J5ZEM3-F1
#
_cell.length_a   1.000
_cell.length_b   1.000
_cell.length_c   1.000
_cell.angle_alpha   90.00
_cell.angle_beta   90.00
_cell.angle_gamma   90.00
#
_symmetry.space_group_name_H-M   'P 1'
#
loop_
_entity.id
_entity.type
_entity.pdbx_description
1 polymer ?
#
loop_
_entity_poly.entity_id
_entity_poly.type
_entity_poly.pdbx_seq_one_letter_code
_entity_poly.pdbx_strand_id
1 'polypeptide(L)'
;MPKQAKKTETAVSTASEVAGPDMASIISLLEEHRVSSELAQREHRASISADFKAAFAVLEAKLNQTQTTVAEHGEQIDSLETNANLQDVIMRLHRYQVKDLIVREARKRRGDLRYRGTPVQIYEDFTQEVLEQRAKYRDIMSKLYNLGLRPALFPARLQITLGSGAKKRFPSPLEAVTFAAGYECEPAN
;
A
#
# COMPACT_ATOMS: atom_id res chain seq x y z
N MET A 1 66.25 5.12 -86.13
CA MET A 1 65.57 4.52 -84.95
C MET A 1 65.28 3.04 -85.24
N PRO A 2 65.35 2.14 -84.25
CA PRO A 2 66.00 0.84 -84.43
C PRO A 2 65.08 -0.39 -84.43
N LYS A 3 65.56 -1.39 -85.17
CA LYS A 3 65.70 -2.83 -84.87
C LYS A 3 64.44 -3.69 -84.67
N GLN A 4 64.28 -4.62 -85.61
CA GLN A 4 63.72 -5.95 -85.36
C GLN A 4 64.82 -7.02 -85.29
N ALA A 5 64.52 -8.02 -84.46
CA ALA A 5 64.66 -9.46 -84.67
C ALA A 5 65.94 -10.23 -84.27
N LYS A 6 65.63 -11.26 -83.46
CA LYS A 6 66.15 -12.64 -83.40
C LYS A 6 67.39 -12.94 -82.54
N LYS A 7 67.14 -13.70 -81.47
CA LYS A 7 67.88 -14.92 -81.13
C LYS A 7 66.92 -16.00 -80.62
N THR A 8 67.07 -17.17 -81.21
CA THR A 8 66.47 -18.46 -80.88
C THR A 8 67.30 -19.21 -79.83
N GLU A 9 66.71 -20.29 -79.32
CA GLU A 9 67.31 -21.57 -78.90
C GLU A 9 67.41 -21.96 -77.40
N THR A 10 66.62 -23.01 -77.10
CA THR A 10 67.04 -24.29 -76.47
C THR A 10 66.76 -24.52 -74.97
N ALA A 11 65.63 -25.20 -74.76
CA ALA A 11 65.34 -26.36 -73.90
C ALA A 11 66.19 -26.65 -72.65
N VAL A 12 65.52 -26.83 -71.51
CA VAL A 12 65.69 -28.01 -70.62
C VAL A 12 64.34 -28.35 -69.97
N SER A 13 63.95 -29.61 -70.13
CA SER A 13 62.89 -30.32 -69.43
C SER A 13 63.36 -30.73 -68.03
N THR A 14 62.55 -30.50 -67.00
CA THR A 14 62.48 -31.42 -65.84
C THR A 14 61.03 -31.52 -65.38
N ALA A 15 60.49 -32.72 -65.53
CA ALA A 15 59.19 -33.13 -65.04
C ALA A 15 59.14 -33.02 -63.51
N SER A 16 58.08 -32.38 -62.99
CA SER A 16 57.61 -32.58 -61.62
C SER A 16 56.29 -33.32 -61.72
N GLU A 17 56.36 -34.60 -61.39
CA GLU A 17 55.23 -35.52 -61.28
C GLU A 17 54.39 -35.07 -60.08
N VAL A 18 53.37 -34.24 -60.34
CA VAL A 18 52.38 -33.87 -59.32
C VAL A 18 51.46 -35.08 -59.15
N ALA A 19 51.79 -35.93 -58.18
CA ALA A 19 50.84 -36.88 -57.63
C ALA A 19 49.59 -36.09 -57.22
N GLY A 20 48.49 -36.29 -57.95
CA GLY A 20 47.20 -35.70 -57.60
C GLY A 20 46.85 -36.07 -56.16
N PRO A 21 46.18 -35.17 -55.41
CA PRO A 21 45.88 -35.40 -54.00
C PRO A 21 45.14 -36.73 -53.86
N ASP A 22 45.68 -37.61 -53.00
CA ASP A 22 45.09 -38.88 -52.64
C ASP A 22 43.61 -38.67 -52.29
N MET A 23 42.71 -39.43 -52.91
CA MET A 23 41.25 -39.31 -52.71
C MET A 23 40.87 -39.40 -51.23
N ALA A 24 41.64 -40.14 -50.43
CA ALA A 24 41.48 -40.20 -48.99
C ALA A 24 41.71 -38.84 -48.29
N SER A 25 42.69 -38.05 -48.75
CA SER A 25 42.94 -36.69 -48.22
C SER A 25 41.81 -35.72 -48.58
N ILE A 26 41.25 -35.82 -49.78
CA ILE A 26 40.12 -34.96 -50.21
C ILE A 26 38.87 -35.26 -49.38
N ILE A 27 38.59 -36.55 -49.14
CA ILE A 27 37.44 -36.98 -48.32
C ILE A 27 37.61 -36.46 -46.88
N SER A 28 38.80 -36.61 -46.29
CA SER A 28 39.12 -36.08 -44.96
C SER A 28 38.88 -34.57 -44.86
N LEU A 29 39.34 -33.79 -45.85
CA LEU A 29 39.19 -32.33 -45.86
C LEU A 29 37.71 -31.90 -45.98
N LEU A 30 36.91 -32.63 -46.76
CA LEU A 30 35.48 -32.38 -46.92
C LEU A 30 34.71 -32.74 -45.64
N GLU A 31 35.10 -33.80 -44.96
CA GLU A 31 34.55 -34.18 -43.66
C GLU A 31 34.89 -33.15 -42.58
N GLU A 32 36.14 -32.67 -42.55
CA GLU A 32 36.56 -31.58 -41.67
C GLU A 32 35.74 -30.31 -41.94
N HIS A 33 35.61 -29.89 -43.20
CA HIS A 33 34.83 -28.70 -43.53
C HIS A 33 33.35 -28.84 -43.17
N ARG A 34 32.77 -30.04 -43.36
CA ARG A 34 31.40 -30.33 -42.93
C ARG A 34 31.28 -30.20 -41.41
N VAL A 35 32.16 -30.82 -40.64
CA VAL A 35 32.16 -30.77 -39.17
C VAL A 35 32.35 -29.34 -38.67
N SER A 36 33.27 -28.56 -39.26
CA SER A 36 33.46 -27.15 -38.93
C SER A 36 32.22 -26.29 -39.23
N SER A 37 31.54 -26.56 -40.35
CA SER A 37 30.30 -25.84 -40.68
C SER A 37 29.16 -26.15 -39.71
N GLU A 38 29.01 -27.41 -39.29
CA GLU A 38 28.03 -27.82 -38.29
C GLU A 38 28.34 -27.24 -36.92
N LEU A 39 29.62 -27.17 -36.54
CA LEU A 39 30.07 -26.53 -35.29
C LEU A 39 29.72 -25.03 -35.29
N ALA A 40 30.05 -24.31 -36.36
CA ALA A 40 29.76 -22.88 -36.49
C ALA A 40 28.25 -22.60 -36.43
N GLN A 41 27.42 -23.45 -37.04
CA GLN A 41 25.95 -23.33 -36.93
C GLN A 41 25.44 -23.61 -35.52
N ARG A 42 26.03 -24.58 -34.80
CA ARG A 42 25.68 -24.85 -33.40
C ARG A 42 26.07 -23.70 -32.49
N GLU A 43 27.26 -23.14 -32.67
CA GLU A 43 27.73 -21.97 -31.91
C GLU A 43 26.86 -20.74 -32.14
N HIS A 44 26.52 -20.43 -33.39
CA HIS A 44 25.64 -19.30 -33.70
C HIS A 44 24.24 -19.47 -33.08
N ARG A 45 23.68 -20.68 -33.14
CA ARG A 45 22.40 -21.00 -32.47
C ARG A 45 22.48 -20.89 -30.95
N ALA A 46 23.58 -21.35 -30.36
CA ALA A 46 23.80 -21.26 -28.91
C ALA A 46 23.94 -19.79 -28.46
N SER A 47 24.68 -18.97 -29.22
CA SER A 47 24.84 -17.54 -28.98
C SER A 47 23.50 -16.81 -29.01
N ILE A 48 22.70 -17.01 -30.07
CA ILE A 48 21.36 -16.42 -30.18
C ILE A 48 20.48 -16.85 -29.00
N SER A 49 20.50 -18.13 -28.63
CA SER A 49 19.73 -18.61 -27.48
C SER A 49 20.19 -17.97 -26.17
N ALA A 50 21.49 -17.71 -26.01
CA ALA A 50 22.02 -17.06 -24.82
C ALA A 50 21.57 -15.59 -24.75
N ASP A 51 21.63 -14.87 -25.87
CA ASP A 51 21.19 -13.48 -25.96
C ASP A 51 19.69 -13.34 -25.64
N PHE A 52 18.85 -14.23 -26.18
CA PHE A 52 17.43 -14.24 -25.86
C PHE A 52 17.19 -14.52 -24.37
N LYS A 53 17.87 -15.51 -23.79
CA LYS A 53 17.73 -15.82 -22.36
C LYS A 53 18.16 -14.63 -21.48
N ALA A 54 19.25 -13.97 -21.83
CA ALA A 54 19.72 -12.79 -21.12
C ALA A 54 18.69 -11.64 -21.22
N ALA A 55 18.13 -11.39 -22.41
CA ALA A 55 17.12 -10.37 -22.60
C ALA A 55 15.84 -10.66 -21.78
N PHE A 56 15.39 -11.92 -21.73
CA PHE A 56 14.24 -12.32 -20.92
C PHE A 56 14.51 -12.15 -19.41
N ALA A 57 15.69 -12.52 -18.93
CA ALA A 57 16.06 -12.33 -17.52
C ALA A 57 16.05 -10.84 -17.13
N VAL A 58 16.54 -9.96 -18.02
CA VAL A 58 16.48 -8.50 -17.81
C VAL A 58 15.03 -8.00 -17.79
N LEU A 59 14.18 -8.51 -18.68
CA LEU A 59 12.77 -8.13 -18.73
C LEU A 59 12.02 -8.56 -17.46
N GLU A 60 12.26 -9.78 -16.99
CA GLU A 60 11.68 -10.31 -15.76
C GLU A 60 12.10 -9.49 -14.53
N ALA A 61 13.39 -9.12 -14.44
CA ALA A 61 13.87 -8.24 -13.38
C ALA A 61 13.18 -6.87 -13.39
N LYS A 62 12.96 -6.28 -14.57
CA LYS A 62 12.24 -4.99 -14.70
C LYS A 62 10.76 -5.11 -14.34
N LEU A 63 10.13 -6.23 -14.69
CA LEU A 63 8.73 -6.48 -14.33
C LEU A 63 8.57 -6.60 -12.82
N ASN A 64 9.45 -7.37 -12.18
CA ASN A 64 9.45 -7.50 -10.72
C ASN A 64 9.67 -6.15 -10.04
N GLN A 65 10.60 -5.33 -10.55
CA GLN A 65 10.84 -3.98 -10.03
C GLN A 65 9.63 -3.05 -10.18
N THR A 66 8.91 -3.13 -11.30
CA THR A 66 7.69 -2.32 -11.47
C THR A 66 6.54 -2.80 -10.60
N GLN A 67 6.46 -4.11 -10.37
CA GLN A 67 5.44 -4.69 -9.50
C GLN A 67 5.66 -4.31 -8.03
N THR A 68 6.92 -4.28 -7.56
CA THR A 68 7.25 -3.83 -6.20
C THR A 68 6.98 -2.33 -6.03
N THR A 69 7.37 -1.49 -6.98
CA THR A 69 7.13 -0.03 -6.85
C THR A 69 5.65 0.31 -6.89
N VAL A 70 4.85 -0.39 -7.71
CA VAL A 70 3.38 -0.21 -7.72
C VAL A 70 2.76 -0.65 -6.39
N ALA A 71 3.23 -1.75 -5.80
CA ALA A 71 2.76 -2.18 -4.49
C ALA A 71 3.09 -1.16 -3.38
N GLU A 72 4.34 -0.68 -3.33
CA GLU A 72 4.78 0.36 -2.39
C GLU A 72 3.98 1.65 -2.55
N HIS A 73 3.77 2.10 -3.78
CA HIS A 73 2.93 3.27 -4.05
C HIS A 73 1.47 3.06 -3.63
N GLY A 74 0.94 1.84 -3.80
CA GLY A 74 -0.41 1.49 -3.32
C GLY A 74 -0.54 1.67 -1.81
N GLU A 75 0.41 1.11 -1.03
CA GLU A 75 0.44 1.29 0.42
C GLU A 75 0.60 2.75 0.84
N GLN A 76 1.39 3.53 0.10
CA GLN A 76 1.58 4.95 0.35
C GLN A 76 0.32 5.76 0.04
N ILE A 77 -0.43 5.42 -1.02
CA ILE A 77 -1.72 6.04 -1.36
C ILE A 77 -2.75 5.72 -0.27
N ASP A 78 -2.88 4.46 0.15
CA ASP A 78 -3.81 4.07 1.23
C ASP A 78 -3.48 4.80 2.54
N SER A 79 -2.19 4.94 2.85
CA SER A 79 -1.71 5.69 4.02
C SER A 79 -2.00 7.19 3.89
N LEU A 80 -1.87 7.78 2.71
CA LEU A 80 -2.20 9.18 2.49
C LEU A 80 -3.70 9.41 2.52
N GLU A 81 -4.52 8.52 1.94
CA GLU A 81 -5.97 8.62 1.93
C GLU A 81 -6.58 8.49 3.34
N THR A 82 -6.03 7.59 4.16
CA THR A 82 -6.44 7.45 5.57
C THR A 82 -6.09 8.69 6.40
N ASN A 83 -4.97 9.35 6.12
CA ASN A 83 -4.57 10.58 6.81
C ASN A 83 -5.24 11.85 6.25
N ALA A 84 -5.61 11.87 4.97
CA ALA A 84 -6.08 13.07 4.29
C ALA A 84 -7.58 13.37 4.45
N ASN A 85 -8.41 12.42 4.90
CA ASN A 85 -9.86 12.52 4.63
C ASN A 85 -10.81 12.66 5.82
N LEU A 86 -10.32 12.90 7.04
CA LEU A 86 -11.20 13.21 8.18
C LEU A 86 -10.59 14.32 9.06
N GLN A 87 -10.44 15.51 8.51
CA GLN A 87 -10.13 16.68 9.32
C GLN A 87 -11.40 17.21 9.98
N ASP A 88 -11.35 17.39 11.31
CA ASP A 88 -12.47 17.93 12.08
C ASP A 88 -12.81 19.35 11.61
N VAL A 89 -14.10 19.60 11.40
CA VAL A 89 -14.62 20.91 11.00
C VAL A 89 -15.18 21.63 12.22
N ILE A 90 -14.60 22.78 12.57
CA ILE A 90 -15.07 23.62 13.67
C ILE A 90 -16.10 24.62 13.14
N MET A 91 -17.34 24.55 13.67
CA MET A 91 -18.43 25.45 13.30
C MET A 91 -18.74 26.43 14.43
N ARG A 92 -18.53 27.73 14.18
CA ARG A 92 -18.89 28.80 15.12
C ARG A 92 -20.28 29.34 14.79
N LEU A 93 -21.23 29.10 15.68
CA LEU A 93 -22.61 29.56 15.52
C LEU A 93 -22.84 30.87 16.26
N HIS A 94 -23.51 31.82 15.61
CA HIS A 94 -23.80 33.13 16.20
C HIS A 94 -24.70 33.03 17.44
N ARG A 95 -25.66 32.08 17.45
CA ARG A 95 -26.60 31.88 18.55
C ARG A 95 -26.33 30.57 19.27
N TYR A 96 -26.04 30.66 20.57
CA TYR A 96 -25.84 29.49 21.44
C TYR A 96 -27.02 28.50 21.42
N GLN A 97 -28.25 29.01 21.35
CA GLN A 97 -29.46 28.18 21.31
C GLN A 97 -29.51 27.26 20.08
N VAL A 98 -29.02 27.76 18.93
CA VAL A 98 -28.96 27.00 17.68
C VAL A 98 -27.90 25.91 17.80
N LYS A 99 -26.73 26.23 18.35
CA LYS A 99 -25.68 25.26 18.67
C LYS A 99 -26.21 24.14 19.56
N ASP A 100 -26.88 24.49 20.65
CA ASP A 100 -27.44 23.52 21.59
C ASP A 100 -28.52 22.63 20.95
N LEU A 101 -29.35 23.19 20.07
CA LEU A 101 -30.35 22.42 19.34
C LEU A 101 -29.69 21.40 18.39
N ILE A 102 -28.70 21.85 17.62
CA ILE A 102 -27.95 20.99 16.68
C ILE A 102 -27.26 19.86 17.44
N VAL A 103 -26.53 20.18 18.51
CA VAL A 103 -25.81 19.18 19.32
C VAL A 103 -26.79 18.20 19.97
N ARG A 104 -27.96 18.67 20.43
CA ARG A 104 -28.98 17.80 21.02
C ARG A 104 -29.57 16.85 19.99
N GLU A 105 -29.88 17.31 18.79
CA GLU A 105 -30.38 16.43 17.72
C GLU A 105 -29.31 15.46 17.23
N ALA A 106 -28.06 15.91 17.11
CA ALA A 106 -26.95 15.01 16.77
C ALA A 106 -26.78 13.88 17.80
N ARG A 107 -26.94 14.19 19.10
CA ARG A 107 -26.89 13.16 20.18
C ARG A 107 -28.05 12.17 20.09
N LYS A 108 -29.25 12.61 19.70
CA LYS A 108 -30.42 11.72 19.51
C LYS A 108 -30.24 10.78 18.32
N ARG A 109 -29.60 11.25 17.26
CA ARG A 109 -29.34 10.51 16.00
C ARG A 109 -27.93 9.93 15.93
N ARG A 110 -27.28 9.72 17.09
CA ARG A 110 -25.89 9.26 17.14
C ARG A 110 -25.79 7.89 16.47
N GLY A 111 -24.94 7.77 15.46
CA GLY A 111 -24.78 6.55 14.64
C GLY A 111 -25.56 6.57 13.32
N ASP A 112 -26.63 7.36 13.24
CA ASP A 112 -27.52 7.42 12.06
C ASP A 112 -27.31 8.67 11.20
N LEU A 113 -26.54 9.64 11.70
CA LEU A 113 -26.30 10.89 10.99
C LEU A 113 -25.37 10.66 9.79
N ARG A 114 -25.86 10.89 8.58
CA ARG A 114 -25.12 10.73 7.32
C ARG A 114 -25.12 12.01 6.49
N TYR A 115 -23.99 12.34 5.89
CA TYR A 115 -23.84 13.38 4.86
C TYR A 115 -23.34 12.74 3.58
N ARG A 116 -24.11 12.86 2.48
CA ARG A 116 -23.79 12.23 1.18
C ARG A 116 -23.47 10.73 1.28
N GLY A 117 -24.16 10.02 2.17
CA GLY A 117 -23.95 8.58 2.42
C GLY A 117 -22.88 8.26 3.48
N THR A 118 -21.99 9.21 3.79
CA THR A 118 -20.91 9.04 4.76
C THR A 118 -21.39 9.33 6.19
N PRO A 119 -21.08 8.48 7.18
CA PRO A 119 -21.44 8.75 8.57
C PRO A 119 -20.67 9.97 9.09
N VAL A 120 -21.37 10.87 9.78
CA VAL A 120 -20.78 12.07 10.38
C VAL A 120 -21.16 12.17 11.83
N GLN A 121 -20.27 12.76 12.63
CA GLN A 121 -20.48 12.94 14.05
C GLN A 121 -20.33 14.40 14.40
N ILE A 122 -21.24 14.91 15.23
CA ILE A 122 -21.22 16.31 15.68
C ILE A 122 -21.07 16.29 17.20
N TYR A 123 -19.99 16.89 17.66
CA TYR A 123 -19.69 17.04 19.08
C TYR A 123 -19.43 18.50 19.40
N GLU A 124 -19.33 18.75 20.70
CA GLU A 124 -19.04 20.08 21.21
C GLU A 124 -17.54 20.22 21.43
N ASP A 125 -17.02 21.37 21.02
CA ASP A 125 -15.60 21.71 21.15
C ASP A 125 -15.30 22.09 22.60
N PHE A 126 -14.55 21.22 23.30
CA PHE A 126 -14.15 21.41 24.69
C PHE A 126 -12.64 21.59 24.77
N THR A 127 -12.19 22.42 25.72
CA THR A 127 -10.77 22.53 26.06
C THR A 127 -10.24 21.23 26.66
N GLN A 128 -8.93 21.02 26.55
CA GLN A 128 -8.27 19.81 27.09
C GLN A 128 -8.55 19.60 28.59
N GLU A 129 -8.53 20.67 29.38
CA GLU A 129 -8.86 20.61 30.82
C GLU A 129 -10.26 20.03 31.06
N VAL A 130 -11.26 20.44 30.27
CA VAL A 130 -12.63 19.92 30.39
C VAL A 130 -12.70 18.46 29.96
N LEU A 131 -11.94 18.04 28.95
CA LEU A 131 -11.85 16.65 28.53
C LEU A 131 -11.24 15.76 29.63
N GLU A 132 -10.19 16.23 30.30
CA GLU A 132 -9.59 15.55 31.44
C GLU A 132 -10.57 15.43 32.61
N GLN A 133 -11.32 16.50 32.92
CA GLN A 133 -12.37 16.45 33.94
C GLN A 133 -13.48 15.45 33.57
N ARG A 134 -13.88 15.39 32.29
CA ARG A 134 -14.88 14.41 31.81
C ARG A 134 -14.38 12.97 31.90
N ALA A 135 -13.10 12.73 31.63
CA ALA A 135 -12.50 11.40 31.72
C ALA A 135 -12.65 10.81 33.14
N LYS A 136 -12.60 11.64 34.19
CA LYS A 136 -12.81 11.21 35.59
C LYS A 136 -14.19 10.60 35.85
N TYR A 137 -15.19 10.92 35.03
CA TYR A 137 -16.54 10.38 35.15
C TYR A 137 -16.78 9.16 34.26
N ARG A 138 -15.81 8.71 33.46
CA ARG A 138 -16.01 7.65 32.45
C ARG A 138 -16.52 6.35 33.06
N ASP A 139 -15.88 5.89 34.13
CA ASP A 139 -16.22 4.60 34.74
C ASP A 139 -17.58 4.64 35.43
N ILE A 140 -17.85 5.72 36.16
CA ILE A 140 -19.14 5.89 36.85
C ILE A 140 -20.30 6.10 35.87
N MET A 141 -20.07 6.75 34.72
CA MET A 141 -21.08 6.84 33.65
C MET A 141 -21.52 5.46 33.18
N SER A 142 -20.56 4.56 32.90
CA SER A 142 -20.85 3.18 32.49
C SER A 142 -21.64 2.43 33.56
N LYS A 143 -21.25 2.56 34.84
CA LYS A 143 -21.99 1.96 35.95
C LYS A 143 -23.44 2.48 36.04
N LEU A 144 -23.64 3.79 35.94
CA LEU A 144 -24.97 4.39 35.97
C LEU A 144 -25.85 3.94 34.80
N TYR A 145 -25.29 3.76 33.60
CA TYR A 145 -26.02 3.18 32.47
C TYR A 145 -26.43 1.72 32.75
N ASN A 146 -25.54 0.91 33.33
CA ASN A 146 -25.84 -0.48 33.69
C ASN A 146 -26.95 -0.58 34.75
N LEU A 147 -27.08 0.42 35.61
CA LEU A 147 -28.17 0.55 36.58
C LEU A 147 -29.49 1.05 35.97
N GLY A 148 -29.57 1.21 34.65
CA GLY A 148 -30.76 1.72 33.95
C GLY A 148 -31.02 3.22 34.13
N LEU A 149 -30.09 3.94 34.76
CA LEU A 149 -30.19 5.40 34.93
C LEU A 149 -29.77 6.11 33.65
N ARG A 150 -30.22 7.37 33.51
CA ARG A 150 -29.88 8.24 32.37
C ARG A 150 -28.94 9.35 32.81
N PRO A 151 -27.62 9.08 32.89
CA PRO A 151 -26.64 10.11 33.22
C PRO A 151 -26.43 11.07 32.05
N ALA A 152 -26.22 12.35 32.37
CA ALA A 152 -25.85 13.41 31.45
C ALA A 152 -24.69 14.21 32.03
N LEU A 153 -23.71 14.54 31.19
CA LEU A 153 -22.47 15.20 31.61
C LEU A 153 -22.24 16.45 30.75
N PHE A 154 -22.41 17.64 31.34
CA PHE A 154 -22.17 18.90 30.63
C PHE A 154 -21.75 20.06 31.55
N PRO A 155 -20.70 20.82 31.19
CA PRO A 155 -19.55 20.34 30.40
C PRO A 155 -18.87 19.18 31.11
N ALA A 156 -18.53 19.31 32.39
CA ALA A 156 -17.99 18.25 33.26
C ALA A 156 -18.77 18.10 34.58
N ARG A 157 -20.08 18.37 34.55
CA ARG A 157 -20.98 18.21 35.69
C ARG A 157 -21.94 17.06 35.44
N LEU A 158 -21.87 16.03 36.28
CA LEU A 158 -22.70 14.85 36.16
C LEU A 158 -24.08 15.11 36.76
N GLN A 159 -25.12 14.76 36.02
CA GLN A 159 -26.49 14.75 36.50
C GLN A 159 -27.17 13.45 36.06
N ILE A 160 -28.07 12.93 36.87
CA ILE A 160 -28.91 11.77 36.54
C ILE A 160 -30.38 12.18 36.57
N THR A 161 -31.19 11.48 35.79
CA THR A 161 -32.65 11.54 35.89
C THR A 161 -33.12 10.26 36.56
N LEU A 162 -33.77 10.39 37.72
CA LEU A 162 -34.37 9.29 38.47
C LEU A 162 -35.70 8.86 37.83
N GLY A 163 -36.18 7.65 38.16
CA GLY A 163 -37.48 7.15 37.67
C GLY A 163 -38.67 8.07 38.03
N SER A 164 -38.57 8.81 39.14
CA SER A 164 -39.53 9.83 39.56
C SER A 164 -39.50 11.12 38.73
N GLY A 165 -38.59 11.23 37.75
CA GLY A 165 -38.35 12.44 36.97
C GLY A 165 -37.47 13.49 37.67
N ALA A 166 -37.15 13.30 38.96
CA ALA A 166 -36.25 14.17 39.70
C ALA A 166 -34.82 14.09 39.14
N LYS A 167 -34.15 15.26 39.06
CA LYS A 167 -32.76 15.36 38.60
C LYS A 167 -31.83 15.53 39.79
N LYS A 168 -30.84 14.64 39.92
CA LYS A 168 -29.78 14.75 40.93
C LYS A 168 -28.46 15.13 40.26
N ARG A 169 -27.76 16.11 40.82
CA ARG A 169 -26.46 16.60 40.33
C ARG A 169 -25.36 16.17 41.29
N PHE A 170 -24.19 15.85 40.73
CA PHE A 170 -23.00 15.50 41.49
C PHE A 170 -21.90 16.52 41.22
N PRO A 171 -21.34 17.15 42.27
CA PRO A 171 -20.22 18.07 42.15
C PRO A 171 -18.88 17.34 41.94
N SER A 172 -18.75 16.08 42.35
CA SER A 172 -17.53 15.28 42.20
C SER A 172 -17.82 13.84 41.73
N PRO A 173 -16.82 13.16 41.12
CA PRO A 173 -16.92 11.75 40.78
C PRO A 173 -17.13 10.84 42.00
N LEU A 174 -16.51 11.18 43.14
CA LEU A 174 -16.61 10.38 44.38
C LEU A 174 -18.04 10.32 44.90
N GLU A 175 -18.75 11.45 44.90
CA GLU A 175 -20.16 11.50 45.31
C GLU A 175 -21.08 10.71 44.37
N ALA A 176 -20.74 10.66 43.09
CA ALA A 176 -21.49 9.84 42.14
C ALA A 176 -21.27 8.35 42.39
N VAL A 177 -20.04 7.96 42.78
CA VAL A 177 -19.70 6.58 43.13
C VAL A 177 -20.41 6.14 44.41
N THR A 178 -20.39 6.95 45.46
CA THR A 178 -21.11 6.62 46.71
C THR A 178 -22.61 6.50 46.47
N PHE A 179 -23.17 7.35 45.62
CA PHE A 179 -24.57 7.24 45.22
C PHE A 179 -24.87 5.95 44.45
N ALA A 180 -24.05 5.58 43.47
CA ALA A 180 -24.25 4.35 42.70
C ALA A 180 -24.17 3.09 43.58
N ALA A 181 -23.23 3.04 44.53
CA ALA A 181 -23.12 1.95 45.49
C ALA A 181 -24.35 1.84 46.41
N GLY A 182 -24.90 2.98 46.84
CA GLY A 182 -26.15 3.00 47.60
C GLY A 182 -27.36 2.56 46.77
N TYR A 183 -27.39 2.92 45.49
CA TYR A 183 -28.47 2.57 44.56
C TYR A 183 -28.47 1.07 44.19
N GLU A 184 -27.31 0.42 44.15
CA GLU A 184 -27.19 -1.04 43.99
C GLU A 184 -27.82 -1.82 45.15
N CYS A 185 -27.96 -1.20 46.33
CA CYS A 185 -28.48 -1.83 47.54
C CYS A 185 -29.99 -1.61 47.77
N GLU A 186 -30.62 -0.65 47.07
CA GLU A 186 -32.08 -0.52 47.00
C GLU A 186 -32.58 -1.16 45.70
N PRO A 187 -32.96 -2.45 45.70
CA PRO A 187 -33.72 -2.97 44.59
C PRO A 187 -35.09 -2.27 44.58
N ALA A 188 -35.42 -1.65 43.45
CA ALA A 188 -36.78 -1.20 43.18
C ALA A 188 -37.73 -2.40 43.28
N ASN A 189 -38.61 -2.39 44.29
CA ASN A 189 -39.84 -3.17 44.33
C ASN A 189 -40.79 -2.71 43.22
#